data_AF-A0A0U3R0N9-F1
#
_entry.id   AF-A0A0U3R0N9-F1
#
_cell.length_a   1.000
_cell.length_b   1.000
_cell.length_c   1.000
_cell.angle_alpha   90.00
_cell.angle_beta   90.00
_cell.angle_gamma   90.00
#
_symmetry.space_group_name_H-M   'P 1'
#
loop_
_entity.id
_entity.type
_entity.pdbx_description
1 polymer ?
#
loop_
_entity_poly.entity_id
_entity_poly.type
_entity_poly.pdbx_seq_one_letter_code
_entity_poly.pdbx_strand_id
1 'polypeptide(L)'
;MRGELIRVLSAVEEKANELKMDGFEPDLVLFGKEAYEFLKAQVNEEFGGEDAVYEISGLKVKVVEEFGEDAVVIDSKVLGLGLGGAKRVKIIKD
;
A
#
# COMPACT_ATOMS: atom_id res chain seq x y z
N MET A 1 -11.35 -15.68 1.85
CA MET A 1 -9.98 -15.18 1.62
C MET A 1 -9.90 -14.16 0.49
N ARG A 2 -10.77 -14.18 -0.54
CA ARG A 2 -11.03 -13.00 -1.41
C ARG A 2 -11.30 -11.64 -0.73
N GLY A 3 -11.93 -11.67 0.44
CA GLY A 3 -12.26 -10.47 1.21
C GLY A 3 -11.04 -9.71 1.73
N GLU A 4 -9.91 -10.39 1.99
CA GLU A 4 -8.69 -9.76 2.52
C GLU A 4 -7.97 -8.96 1.43
N LEU A 5 -7.82 -9.52 0.22
CA LEU A 5 -7.27 -8.78 -0.91
C LEU A 5 -8.11 -7.54 -1.21
N ILE A 6 -9.43 -7.69 -1.29
CA ILE A 6 -10.35 -6.56 -1.51
C ILE A 6 -10.18 -5.52 -0.39
N ARG A 7 -10.11 -5.94 0.87
CA ARG A 7 -9.90 -5.04 2.01
C ARG A 7 -8.61 -4.25 1.88
N VAL A 8 -7.51 -4.89 1.49
CA VAL A 8 -6.22 -4.22 1.30
C VAL A 8 -6.30 -3.20 0.15
N LEU A 9 -6.86 -3.60 -1.00
CA LEU A 9 -7.02 -2.72 -2.15
C LEU A 9 -7.88 -1.49 -1.81
N SER A 10 -9.02 -1.70 -1.14
CA SER A 10 -9.92 -0.62 -0.72
C SER A 10 -9.25 0.30 0.31
N ALA A 11 -8.50 -0.23 1.27
CA ALA A 11 -7.82 0.58 2.28
C ALA A 11 -6.71 1.46 1.67
N VAL A 12 -5.97 0.93 0.69
CA VAL A 12 -4.96 1.69 -0.05
C VAL A 12 -5.62 2.78 -0.90
N GLU A 13 -6.70 2.43 -1.61
CA GLU A 13 -7.45 3.39 -2.45
C GLU A 13 -8.08 4.51 -1.61
N GLU A 14 -8.63 4.19 -0.44
CA GLU A 14 -9.15 5.16 0.53
C GLU A 14 -8.07 6.20 0.90
N LYS A 15 -6.87 5.74 1.28
CA LYS A 15 -5.77 6.65 1.66
C LYS A 15 -5.18 7.42 0.50
N ALA A 16 -5.14 6.84 -0.69
CA ALA A 16 -4.78 7.57 -1.90
C ALA A 16 -5.80 8.69 -2.20
N ASN A 17 -7.09 8.42 -2.04
CA ASN A 17 -8.13 9.42 -2.26
C ASN A 17 -8.11 10.52 -1.19
N GLU A 18 -7.84 10.19 0.08
CA GLU A 18 -7.61 11.19 1.13
C GLU A 18 -6.44 12.13 0.75
N LEU A 19 -5.31 11.58 0.30
CA LEU A 19 -4.17 12.40 -0.16
C LEU A 19 -4.54 13.29 -1.35
N LYS A 20 -5.30 12.78 -2.31
CA LYS A 20 -5.79 13.58 -3.45
C LYS A 20 -6.70 14.72 -3.00
N MET A 21 -7.59 14.47 -2.04
CA MET A 21 -8.46 15.52 -1.45
C MET A 21 -7.64 16.58 -0.71
N ASP A 22 -6.54 16.18 -0.08
CA ASP A 22 -5.58 17.06 0.59
C ASP A 22 -4.66 17.82 -0.43
N GLY A 23 -4.82 17.59 -1.74
CA GLY A 23 -4.08 18.27 -2.81
C GLY A 23 -2.77 17.61 -3.25
N PHE A 24 -2.51 16.37 -2.81
CA PHE A 24 -1.32 15.61 -3.17
C PHE A 24 -1.53 14.70 -4.38
N GLU A 25 -0.43 14.27 -5.01
CA GLU A 25 -0.41 13.32 -6.12
C GLU A 25 0.22 11.99 -5.67
N PRO A 26 -0.53 11.10 -4.99
CA PRO A 26 0.05 9.84 -4.53
C PRO A 26 0.49 8.97 -5.70
N ASP A 27 1.71 8.46 -5.63
CA ASP A 27 2.36 7.69 -6.70
C ASP A 27 2.94 6.35 -6.24
N LEU A 28 3.11 6.18 -4.93
CA LEU A 28 3.77 5.02 -4.31
C LEU A 28 3.01 4.52 -3.08
N VAL A 29 3.12 3.21 -2.86
CA VAL A 29 2.80 2.57 -1.58
C VAL A 29 4.03 1.84 -1.08
N LEU A 30 4.48 2.22 0.11
CA LEU A 30 5.59 1.60 0.82
C LEU A 30 5.05 0.55 1.78
N PHE A 31 5.27 -0.73 1.50
CA PHE A 31 4.85 -1.82 2.36
C PHE A 31 5.97 -2.21 3.33
N GLY A 32 5.61 -2.52 4.57
CA GLY A 32 6.43 -3.33 5.45
C GLY A 32 6.62 -4.75 4.90
N LYS A 33 7.63 -5.46 5.41
CA LYS A 33 7.99 -6.78 4.89
C LYS A 33 6.85 -7.79 5.08
N GLU A 34 6.29 -7.85 6.28
CA GLU A 34 5.19 -8.73 6.66
C GLU A 34 3.93 -8.35 5.87
N ALA A 35 3.65 -7.05 5.75
CA ALA A 35 2.54 -6.55 4.96
C ALA A 35 2.67 -6.91 3.47
N TYR A 36 3.88 -6.85 2.90
CA TYR A 36 4.15 -7.20 1.51
C TYR A 36 3.98 -8.71 1.27
N GLU A 37 4.53 -9.55 2.14
CA GLU A 37 4.37 -11.01 2.03
C GLU A 37 2.91 -11.43 2.21
N PHE A 38 2.17 -10.77 3.10
CA PHE A 38 0.72 -10.96 3.23
C PHE A 38 0.01 -10.62 1.90
N LEU A 39 0.27 -9.44 1.33
CA LEU A 39 -0.31 -9.03 0.04
C LEU A 39 0.04 -10.04 -1.07
N LYS A 40 1.31 -10.44 -1.16
CA LYS A 40 1.77 -11.41 -2.15
C LYS A 40 1.04 -12.74 -2.01
N ALA A 41 0.88 -13.25 -0.79
CA ALA A 41 0.12 -14.47 -0.53
C ALA A 41 -1.34 -14.35 -0.99
N GLN A 42 -2.00 -13.21 -0.73
CA GLN A 42 -3.37 -12.96 -1.17
C GLN A 42 -3.49 -12.90 -2.71
N VAL A 43 -2.54 -12.26 -3.39
CA VAL A 43 -2.50 -12.20 -4.86
C VAL A 43 -2.25 -13.58 -5.45
N ASN A 44 -1.32 -14.35 -4.89
CA ASN A 44 -0.97 -15.68 -5.36
C ASN A 44 -2.14 -16.67 -5.19
N GLU A 45 -2.89 -16.57 -4.08
CA GLU A 45 -4.09 -17.38 -3.86
C GLU A 45 -5.20 -17.09 -4.88
N GLU A 46 -5.39 -15.81 -5.23
CA GLU A 46 -6.48 -15.40 -6.14
C GLU A 46 -6.13 -15.58 -7.63
N PHE A 47 -4.86 -15.42 -8.02
CA PHE A 47 -4.44 -15.41 -9.43
C PHE A 47 -3.48 -16.55 -9.81
N GLY A 48 -3.03 -17.37 -8.85
CA GLY A 48 -2.16 -18.53 -9.11
C GLY A 48 -0.74 -18.19 -9.57
N GLY A 49 -0.27 -16.97 -9.30
CA GLY A 49 1.08 -16.51 -9.68
C GLY A 49 2.13 -16.74 -8.59
N GLU A 50 3.42 -16.76 -8.98
CA GLU A 50 4.57 -16.65 -8.06
C GLU A 50 5.21 -15.25 -8.10
N ASP A 51 4.54 -14.31 -8.77
CA ASP A 51 5.15 -13.04 -9.15
C ASP A 51 5.21 -12.04 -7.99
N ALA A 52 6.24 -11.21 -8.02
CA ALA A 52 6.33 -10.05 -7.15
C ALA A 52 5.24 -9.04 -7.53
N VAL A 53 4.57 -8.48 -6.52
CA VAL A 53 3.58 -7.41 -6.72
C VAL A 53 4.32 -6.09 -6.87
N TYR A 54 4.26 -5.48 -8.05
CA TYR A 54 4.93 -4.21 -8.36
C TYR A 54 4.00 -3.01 -8.37
N GLU A 55 2.69 -3.24 -8.46
CA GLU A 55 1.68 -2.18 -8.55
C GLU A 55 0.38 -2.66 -7.90
N ILE A 56 -0.29 -1.76 -7.16
CA ILE A 56 -1.65 -1.95 -6.66
C ILE A 56 -2.43 -0.64 -6.79
N SER A 57 -3.70 -0.72 -7.19
CA SER A 57 -4.57 0.47 -7.30
C SER A 57 -3.96 1.63 -8.12
N GLY A 58 -3.12 1.31 -9.13
CA GLY A 58 -2.40 2.29 -9.95
C GLY A 58 -1.18 2.93 -9.29
N LEU A 59 -0.77 2.45 -8.11
CA LEU A 59 0.38 2.95 -7.34
C LEU A 59 1.51 1.93 -7.34
N LYS A 60 2.74 2.41 -7.50
CA LYS A 60 3.93 1.54 -7.48
C LYS A 60 4.16 0.99 -6.07
N VAL A 61 4.53 -0.28 -5.96
CA VAL A 61 4.86 -0.93 -4.70
C VAL A 61 6.36 -0.89 -4.46
N LYS A 62 6.76 -0.50 -3.24
CA LYS A 62 8.12 -0.63 -2.72
C LYS A 62 8.07 -1.22 -1.32
N VAL A 63 9.17 -1.83 -0.89
CA VAL A 63 9.29 -2.43 0.45
C VAL A 63 10.21 -1.57 1.31
N VAL A 64 9.75 -1.28 2.53
CA VAL A 64 10.51 -0.65 3.62
C VAL A 64 10.36 -1.57 4.83
N GLU A 65 11.36 -2.40 5.10
CA GLU A 65 11.23 -3.53 6.03
C GLU A 65 10.75 -3.10 7.43
N GLU A 66 11.20 -1.93 7.89
CA GLU A 66 10.91 -1.38 9.22
C GLU A 66 9.42 -1.06 9.45
N PHE A 67 8.59 -1.03 8.40
CA PHE A 67 7.15 -0.78 8.53
C PHE A 67 6.35 -2.00 8.98
N GLY A 68 6.95 -3.19 9.03
CA GLY A 68 6.30 -4.35 9.64
C GLY A 68 5.01 -4.77 8.93
N GLU A 69 3.92 -4.76 9.70
CA GLU A 69 2.55 -5.11 9.28
C GLU A 69 1.79 -3.97 8.59
N ASP A 70 2.42 -2.80 8.41
CA ASP A 70 1.80 -1.62 7.84
C ASP A 70 2.24 -1.35 6.40
N ALA A 71 1.51 -0.46 5.75
CA ALA A 71 1.93 0.22 4.54
C ALA A 71 1.71 1.72 4.65
N VAL A 72 2.37 2.50 3.81
CA VAL A 72 2.23 3.95 3.74
C VAL A 72 2.04 4.37 2.29
N VAL A 73 0.89 4.97 1.99
CA VAL A 73 0.65 5.63 0.70
C VAL A 73 1.31 7.00 0.73
N ILE A 74 2.08 7.35 -0.30
CA ILE A 74 2.85 8.60 -0.34
C ILE A 74 2.71 9.32 -1.68
N ASP A 75 2.89 10.64 -1.64
CA ASP A 75 3.36 11.45 -2.77
C ASP A 75 4.87 11.65 -2.61
N SER A 76 5.64 10.92 -3.41
CA SER A 76 7.09 10.89 -3.29
C SER A 76 7.80 12.20 -3.66
N LYS A 77 7.16 13.08 -4.44
CA LYS A 77 7.76 14.36 -4.85
C LYS A 77 7.82 15.35 -3.69
N VAL A 78 6.92 15.22 -2.73
CA VAL A 78 6.78 16.18 -1.62
C VAL A 78 7.11 15.58 -0.25
N LEU A 79 7.28 14.25 -0.17
CA LEU A 79 7.63 13.57 1.07
C LEU A 79 8.91 14.17 1.68
N GLY A 80 8.80 14.64 2.93
CA GLY A 80 9.92 15.26 3.66
C GLY A 80 10.16 16.75 3.36
N LEU A 81 9.39 17.36 2.45
CA LEU A 81 9.48 18.80 2.14
C LEU A 81 8.46 19.66 2.92
N GLY A 82 7.52 19.04 3.64
CA GLY A 82 6.50 19.72 4.43
C GLY A 82 5.74 18.77 5.36
N LEU A 83 4.66 19.27 5.99
CA LEU A 83 3.74 18.44 6.78
C LEU A 83 2.71 17.81 5.84
N GLY A 84 2.74 16.49 5.68
CA GLY A 84 1.77 15.74 4.87
C GLY A 84 2.42 14.82 3.82
N GLY A 85 1.67 14.48 2.77
CA GLY A 85 2.16 13.65 1.67
C GLY A 85 2.33 12.16 2.01
N ALA A 86 1.89 11.71 3.19
CA ALA A 86 1.93 10.31 3.60
C ALA A 86 0.70 9.94 4.44
N LYS A 87 0.13 8.75 4.21
CA LYS A 87 -0.94 8.16 5.03
C LYS A 87 -0.63 6.70 5.31
N ARG A 88 -0.62 6.32 6.59
CA ARG A 88 -0.42 4.92 7.03
C ARG A 88 -1.71 4.11 6.88
N VAL A 89 -1.54 2.84 6.53
CA VAL A 89 -2.57 1.80 6.45
C VAL A 89 -2.07 0.59 7.25
N LYS A 90 -2.86 0.10 8.20
CA LYS A 90 -2.59 -1.20 8.85
C LYS A 90 -3.05 -2.32 7.91
N ILE A 91 -2.10 -3.11 7.40
CA ILE A 91 -2.38 -4.13 6.38
C ILE A 91 -2.83 -5.42 7.05
N ILE A 92 -2.04 -5.96 7.97
CA ILE A 92 -2.43 -7.15 8.73
C ILE A 92 -3.26 -6.68 9.93
N LYS A 93 -4.46 -7.24 10.10
CA LYS A 93 -5.29 -6.99 11.29
C LYS A 93 -5.19 -8.19 12.21
N ASP A 94 -5.14 -7.91 13.51
CA ASP A 94 -5.17 -8.94 14.57
C ASP A 94 -6.44 -9.79 14.52
#